data_AF-A0A6L6BAC3-F1
#
_entry.id   AF-A0A6L6BAC3-F1
#
_cell.length_a   1.000
_cell.length_b   1.000
_cell.length_c   1.000
_cell.angle_alpha   90.00
_cell.angle_beta   90.00
_cell.angle_gamma   90.00
#
_symmetry.space_group_name_H-M   'P 1'
#
loop_
_entity.id
_entity.type
_entity.pdbx_description
1 polymer ?
#
loop_
_entity_poly.entity_id
_entity_poly.type
_entity_poly.pdbx_seq_one_letter_code
_entity_poly.pdbx_strand_id
1 'polypeptide(L)' 'VFVHYSAIQGNGYKSLEEGQAVSFEVVQGPKGPQADAVNPA' A
#
# COMPACT_ATOMS: atom_id res chain seq x y z
N VAL A 1 5.32 -4.51 7.83
CA VAL A 1 4.15 -3.70 7.42
C VAL A 1 3.39 -4.50 6.38
N PHE A 2 2.06 -4.57 6.49
CA PHE A 2 1.20 -5.25 5.51
C PHE A 2 0.47 -4.23 4.61
N VAL A 3 0.28 -4.55 3.33
CA VAL A 3 -0.45 -3.71 2.36
C VAL A 3 -1.72 -4.43 1.94
N HIS A 4 -2.87 -3.79 2.11
CA HIS A 4 -4.13 -4.27 1.53
C HIS A 4 -4.37 -3.58 0.18
N TYR A 5 -4.95 -4.28 -0.81
CA TYR A 5 -5.17 -3.72 -2.15
C TYR A 5 -5.99 -2.41 -2.15
N SER A 6 -6.87 -2.23 -1.17
CA SER A 6 -7.66 -1.01 -1.02
C SER A 6 -6.81 0.23 -0.75
N ALA A 7 -5.65 0.06 -0.11
CA ALA A 7 -4.73 1.14 0.22
C ALA A 7 -3.93 1.65 -0.99
N ILE A 8 -3.85 0.86 -2.08
CA ILE A 8 -3.18 1.25 -3.31
C ILE A 8 -3.98 2.36 -3.99
N GLN A 9 -3.31 3.48 -4.22
CA GLN A 9 -3.81 4.65 -4.90
C GLN A 9 -3.46 4.56 -6.40
N GLY A 10 -4.38 4.96 -7.25
CA GLY A 10 -4.23 4.87 -8.70
C GLY A 10 -5.56 4.62 -9.42
N ASN A 11 -5.59 5.00 -10.69
CA ASN A 11 -6.74 4.76 -11.56
C ASN A 11 -6.55 3.44 -12.31
N GLY A 12 -7.53 2.54 -12.22
CA GLY A 12 -7.48 1.22 -12.88
C GLY A 12 -7.15 0.08 -11.92
N TYR A 13 -6.32 -0.87 -12.36
CA TYR A 13 -5.97 -2.06 -11.58
C TYR A 13 -5.02 -1.72 -10.43
N LYS A 14 -5.46 -2.01 -9.20
CA LYS A 14 -4.71 -1.77 -7.95
C LYS A 14 -3.79 -2.95 -7.64
N SER A 15 -2.62 -2.98 -8.28
CA SER A 15 -1.59 -4.01 -8.08
C SER A 15 -0.21 -3.38 -7.93
N LEU A 16 0.68 -4.07 -7.21
CA LEU A 16 2.10 -3.76 -7.14
C LEU A 16 2.88 -4.93 -7.73
N GLU A 17 3.91 -4.61 -8.50
CA GLU A 17 4.83 -5.61 -9.01
C GLU A 17 5.93 -5.91 -7.98
N GLU A 18 6.48 -7.13 -8.04
CA GLU A 18 7.60 -7.48 -7.17
C GLU A 18 8.82 -6.58 -7.47
N GLY A 19 9.42 -6.02 -6.42
CA GLY A 19 10.54 -5.08 -6.54
C GLY A 19 10.14 -3.64 -6.89
N GLN A 20 8.85 -3.36 -7.11
CA GLN A 20 8.37 -2.01 -7.36
C GLN A 20 8.56 -1.11 -6.13
N ALA A 21 9.19 0.04 -6.34
CA ALA A 21 9.33 1.06 -5.31
C ALA A 21 7.98 1.75 -5.07
N VAL A 22 7.66 1.98 -3.80
CA VAL A 22 6.39 2.61 -3.37
C VAL A 22 6.64 3.60 -2.24
N SER A 23 5.74 4.57 -2.14
CA SER A 23 5.60 5.44 -0.98
C SER A 23 4.28 5.12 -0.27
N PHE A 24 4.26 5.21 1.06
CA PHE A 24 3.09 4.90 1.86
C PHE A 24 3.19 5.55 3.24
N GLU A 25 2.06 5.61 3.92
CA GLU A 25 1.98 6.02 5.33
C GLU A 25 1.83 4.78 6.22
N VAL A 26 2.53 4.75 7.36
CA VAL A 26 2.40 3.66 8.34
C VAL A 26 1.36 4.05 9.38
N VAL A 27 0.30 3.24 9.48
CA VAL A 27 -0.76 3.40 10.49
C VAL A 27 -0.89 2.13 11.32
N GLN A 28 -1.35 2.27 12.57
CA GLN A 28 -1.65 1.11 13.41
C GLN A 28 -3.05 0.56 13.13
N GLY A 29 -3.11 -0.69 12.65
CA GLY A 29 -4.34 -1.40 12.36
C GLY A 29 -4.66 -2.49 13.39
N PRO A 30 -5.84 -3.14 13.26
CA PRO A 30 -6.26 -4.23 14.16
C PRO A 30 -5.33 -5.46 14.10
N LYS A 31 -4.47 -5.57 13.09
CA LYS A 31 -3.48 -6.64 12.91
C LYS A 31 -2.03 -6.16 13.04
N GLY A 32 -1.82 -4.98 13.62
CA GLY A 32 -0.52 -4.31 13.71
C GLY A 32 -0.26 -3.31 12.58
N PRO A 33 1.01 -2.92 12.36
CA PRO A 33 1.36 -1.85 11.42
C PRO A 33 1.01 -2.20 9.98
N GLN A 34 0.19 -1.36 9.36
CA GLN A 34 -0.23 -1.49 7.96
C GLN A 34 0.13 -0.24 7.16
N ALA A 35 0.25 -0.41 5.85
CA ALA A 35 0.49 0.67 4.90
C ALA A 35 -0.84 1.24 4.39
N ASP A 36 -1.00 2.56 4.52
CA ASP A 36 -2.10 3.34 3.96
C ASP A 36 -1.57 4.29 2.88
N ALA A 37 -2.47 4.82 2.04
CA ALA A 37 -2.16 5.77 0.98
C ALA A 37 -0.95 5.35 0.10
N VAL A 38 -0.95 4.08 -0.33
CA VAL A 38 0.19 3.51 -1.08
C VAL A 38 0.21 4.04 -2.50
N ASN A 39 1.22 4.84 -2.84
CA ASN A 39 1.49 5.34 -4.18
C ASN A 39 2.65 4.58 -4.80
N PRO A 40 2.44 3.88 -5.93
CA PRO A 40 3.55 3.35 -6.73
C PRO A 40 4.41 4.50 -7.29
N ALA A 41 5.74 4.32 -7.27
CA ALA A 41 6.68 5.27 -7.83
C ALA A 41 6.76 5.19 -9.36
#